data_AF-A0A9P9PR87-F1
#
_entry.id   AF-A0A9P9PR87-F1
#
_cell.length_a   1.000
_cell.length_b   1.000
_cell.length_c   1.000
_cell.angle_alpha   90.00
_cell.angle_beta   90.00
_cell.angle_gamma   90.00
#
_symmetry.space_group_name_H-M   'P 1'
#
loop_
_entity.id
_entity.type
_entity.pdbx_description
1 polymer ?
#
loop_
_entity_poly.entity_id
_entity_poly.type
_entity_poly.pdbx_seq_one_letter_code
_entity_poly.pdbx_strand_id
1 'polypeptide(L)'
;MCEANPEVDIGANRLLILFTAISPFRAGMWSSSRRPGCGTIVFHLLDGCPALVIPVTKSAPITAWSPWTLSQMRQAQYSAQPPTPGSGLYQPEWQHEQICEWLDTIISVPHVNPTLRDRYVDVLSRSVSLVINGALALEKCQPLLGKLDPERAGICMFRY
;
A
#
# COMPACT_ATOMS: atom_id res chain seq x y z
N MET A 1 -13.78 5.22 3.49
CA MET A 1 -14.90 4.79 2.61
C MET A 1 -15.99 4.04 3.36
N CYS A 2 -15.66 3.40 4.49
CA CYS A 2 -16.59 2.80 5.45
C CYS A 2 -16.12 3.15 6.88
N GLU A 3 -16.81 2.65 7.90
CA GLU A 3 -16.34 2.67 9.29
C GLU A 3 -15.05 1.84 9.41
N ALA A 4 -13.98 2.43 9.93
CA ALA A 4 -12.65 1.82 9.95
C ALA A 4 -12.37 1.00 11.23
N ASN A 5 -13.12 1.25 12.31
CA ASN A 5 -12.93 0.54 13.57
C ASN A 5 -13.20 -0.97 13.38
N PRO A 6 -12.21 -1.86 13.65
CA PRO A 6 -12.39 -3.31 13.54
C PRO A 6 -13.43 -3.88 14.51
N GLU A 7 -13.74 -3.19 15.61
CA GLU A 7 -14.71 -3.64 16.62
C GLU A 7 -16.16 -3.45 16.17
N VAL A 8 -16.39 -2.63 15.13
CA VAL A 8 -17.73 -2.38 14.60
C VAL A 8 -18.00 -3.37 13.47
N ASP A 9 -19.06 -4.16 13.58
CA ASP A 9 -19.52 -5.00 12.48
C ASP A 9 -20.30 -4.16 11.46
N ILE A 10 -19.84 -4.14 10.21
CA ILE A 10 -20.52 -3.47 9.09
C ILE A 10 -21.21 -4.47 8.15
N GLY A 11 -21.19 -5.77 8.45
CA GLY A 11 -21.73 -6.82 7.59
C GLY A 11 -20.82 -7.21 6.42
N ALA A 12 -19.59 -6.68 6.36
CA ALA A 12 -18.60 -6.95 5.33
C ALA A 12 -17.17 -6.90 5.88
N ASN A 13 -16.24 -7.55 5.17
CA ASN A 13 -14.81 -7.46 5.48
C ASN A 13 -14.28 -6.07 5.09
N ARG A 14 -13.12 -5.71 5.65
CA ARG A 14 -12.40 -4.48 5.30
C ARG A 14 -11.07 -4.80 4.67
N LEU A 15 -10.60 -3.89 3.84
CA LEU A 15 -9.25 -3.92 3.30
C LEU A 15 -8.54 -2.63 3.71
N LEU A 16 -7.46 -2.78 4.46
CA LEU A 16 -6.52 -1.71 4.79
C LEU A 16 -5.48 -1.62 3.68
N ILE A 17 -5.34 -0.45 3.06
CA ILE A 17 -4.38 -0.16 2.00
C ILE A 17 -3.41 0.90 2.55
N LEU A 18 -2.12 0.60 2.59
CA LEU A 18 -1.11 1.51 3.12
C LEU A 18 0.26 1.22 2.53
N PHE A 19 1.16 2.19 2.62
CA PHE A 19 2.57 1.94 2.39
C PHE A 19 3.21 1.32 3.64
N THR A 20 3.90 0.20 3.47
CA THR A 20 4.70 -0.42 4.53
C THR A 20 6.08 -0.75 4.01
N ALA A 21 7.02 -0.87 4.93
CA ALA A 21 8.35 -1.35 4.64
C ALA A 21 8.73 -2.44 5.63
N ILE A 22 9.65 -3.30 5.21
CA ILE A 22 10.26 -4.29 6.08
C ILE A 22 11.75 -4.03 6.17
N SER A 23 12.32 -4.29 7.34
CA SER A 23 13.77 -4.29 7.53
C SER A 23 14.21 -5.62 8.12
N PRO A 24 15.37 -6.15 7.69
CA PRO A 24 15.91 -7.32 8.33
C PRO A 24 16.32 -6.97 9.77
N PHE A 25 16.21 -7.92 10.69
CA PHE A 25 16.61 -7.72 12.09
C PHE A 25 18.11 -7.33 12.21
N ARG A 26 18.93 -7.81 11.27
CA ARG A 26 20.34 -7.43 11.11
C ARG A 26 20.59 -7.11 9.64
N ALA A 27 21.42 -6.10 9.36
CA ALA A 27 21.75 -5.70 7.98
C ALA A 27 22.14 -6.92 7.12
N GLY A 28 21.37 -7.18 6.06
CA GLY A 28 21.58 -8.30 5.13
C GLY A 28 21.07 -9.68 5.57
N MET A 29 20.51 -9.86 6.77
CA MET A 29 20.04 -11.15 7.27
C MET A 29 18.55 -11.13 7.69
N TRP A 30 17.69 -11.62 6.79
CA TRP A 30 16.22 -11.61 6.92
C TRP A 30 15.66 -12.63 7.92
N SER A 31 16.37 -13.73 8.16
CA SER A 31 15.91 -14.85 8.97
C SER A 31 16.70 -15.03 10.27
N SER A 32 17.68 -14.17 10.56
CA SER A 32 18.48 -14.30 11.78
C SER A 32 17.78 -13.63 12.95
N SER A 33 17.30 -14.39 13.93
CA SER A 33 17.04 -13.88 15.28
C SER A 33 18.18 -14.28 16.21
N ARG A 34 18.43 -13.45 17.24
CA ARG A 34 19.33 -13.84 18.34
C ARG A 34 18.73 -14.95 19.20
N ARG A 35 17.40 -15.15 19.15
CA ARG A 35 16.70 -16.24 19.83
C ARG A 35 16.70 -17.47 18.92
N PRO A 36 17.27 -18.61 19.36
CA PRO A 36 17.23 -19.86 18.60
C PRO A 36 15.78 -20.22 18.21
N GLY A 37 15.56 -20.58 16.95
CA GLY A 37 14.23 -20.98 16.45
C GLY A 37 13.26 -19.83 16.15
N CYS A 38 13.68 -18.57 16.23
CA CYS A 38 12.85 -17.42 15.86
C CYS A 38 13.37 -16.74 14.58
N GLY A 39 12.45 -16.26 13.74
CA GLY A 39 12.73 -15.23 12.73
C GLY A 39 12.12 -13.91 13.21
N THR A 40 12.86 -12.81 13.14
CA THR A 40 12.32 -11.49 13.49
C THR A 40 12.32 -10.62 12.25
N ILE A 41 11.13 -10.19 11.83
CA ILE A 41 10.92 -9.23 10.75
C ILE A 41 10.28 -8.00 11.39
N VAL A 42 10.82 -6.83 11.08
CA VAL A 42 10.26 -5.55 11.55
C VAL A 42 9.45 -4.95 10.42
N PHE A 43 8.17 -4.72 10.67
CA PHE A 43 7.28 -3.96 9.80
C PHE A 43 7.30 -2.50 10.23
N HIS A 44 7.44 -1.60 9.27
CA HIS A 44 7.47 -0.16 9.47
C HIS A 44 6.19 0.45 8.91
N LEU A 45 5.41 1.04 9.80
CA LEU A 45 4.30 1.91 9.45
C LEU A 45 4.82 3.35 9.51
N LEU A 46 4.74 4.06 8.39
CA LEU A 46 5.33 5.39 8.25
C LEU A 46 4.29 6.45 8.61
N ASP A 47 4.53 7.13 9.73
CA ASP A 47 3.72 8.27 10.16
C ASP A 47 3.92 9.42 9.15
N GLY A 48 2.86 9.75 8.41
CA GLY A 48 2.88 10.68 7.29
C GLY A 48 2.47 10.09 5.93
N CYS A 49 2.41 8.76 5.79
CA CYS A 49 1.75 8.15 4.63
C CYS A 49 0.28 7.86 4.99
N PRO A 50 -0.70 8.39 4.23
CA PRO A 50 -2.09 8.09 4.50
C PRO A 50 -2.36 6.61 4.25
N ALA A 51 -3.31 6.07 5.02
CA ALA A 51 -3.87 4.74 4.83
C ALA A 51 -5.33 4.87 4.42
N LEU A 52 -5.81 3.91 3.64
CA LEU A 52 -7.18 3.86 3.13
C LEU A 52 -7.85 2.58 3.63
N VAL A 53 -9.05 2.71 4.19
CA VAL A 53 -9.91 1.58 4.54
C VAL A 53 -11.17 1.57 3.67
N ILE A 54 -11.38 0.45 3.00
CA ILE A 54 -12.54 0.20 2.13
C ILE A 54 -13.28 -1.08 2.53
N PRO A 55 -14.61 -1.15 2.31
CA PRO A 55 -15.36 -2.38 2.50
C PRO A 55 -15.14 -3.29 1.29
N VAL A 56 -14.89 -4.57 1.52
CA VAL A 56 -14.64 -5.56 0.47
C VAL A 56 -15.50 -6.81 0.65
N THR A 57 -15.69 -7.52 -0.45
CA THR A 57 -16.41 -8.80 -0.45
C THR A 57 -15.52 -9.92 0.12
N LYS A 58 -16.14 -11.08 0.37
CA LYS A 58 -15.43 -12.28 0.85
C LYS A 58 -14.40 -12.86 -0.13
N SER A 59 -14.45 -12.48 -1.40
CA SER A 59 -13.48 -12.91 -2.43
C SER A 59 -12.18 -12.12 -2.39
N ALA A 60 -12.13 -10.97 -1.69
CA ALA A 60 -10.90 -10.21 -1.53
C ALA A 60 -9.81 -11.09 -0.87
N PRO A 61 -8.54 -11.05 -1.32
CA PRO A 61 -7.48 -11.84 -0.70
C PRO A 61 -7.20 -11.37 0.73
N ILE A 62 -6.61 -12.25 1.54
CA ILE A 62 -6.19 -11.90 2.91
C ILE A 62 -5.08 -10.86 2.89
N THR A 63 -4.14 -11.00 1.96
CA THR A 63 -3.05 -10.06 1.74
C THR A 63 -2.79 -9.91 0.25
N ALA A 64 -2.50 -8.68 -0.18
CA ALA A 64 -2.00 -8.38 -1.51
C ALA A 64 -0.88 -7.32 -1.40
N TRP A 65 -0.01 -7.32 -2.40
CA TRP A 65 1.12 -6.39 -2.48
C TRP A 65 1.15 -5.80 -3.88
N SER A 66 1.30 -4.48 -3.98
CA SER A 66 1.59 -3.84 -5.26
C SER A 66 2.92 -4.37 -5.80
N PRO A 67 3.03 -4.65 -7.12
CA PRO A 67 4.28 -5.11 -7.71
C PRO A 67 5.38 -4.04 -7.71
N TRP A 68 5.01 -2.77 -7.49
CA TRP A 68 5.93 -1.64 -7.51
C TRP A 68 6.58 -1.44 -6.14
N THR A 69 7.91 -1.49 -6.12
CA THR A 69 8.73 -1.35 -4.91
C THR A 69 9.18 0.08 -4.70
N LEU A 70 9.54 0.45 -3.47
CA LEU A 70 10.13 1.74 -3.15
C LEU A 70 11.39 2.02 -3.99
N SER A 71 12.18 0.98 -4.28
CA SER A 71 13.36 1.09 -5.15
C SER A 71 12.99 1.60 -6.54
N GLN A 72 11.98 1.00 -7.16
CA GLN A 72 11.47 1.40 -8.49
C GLN A 72 10.82 2.79 -8.46
N MET A 73 10.04 3.09 -7.42
CA MET A 73 9.44 4.41 -7.23
C MET A 73 10.51 5.52 -7.19
N ARG A 74 11.57 5.30 -6.41
CA ARG A 74 12.68 6.26 -6.28
C ARG A 74 13.52 6.36 -7.55
N GLN A 75 13.79 5.24 -8.21
CA GLN A 75 14.53 5.23 -9.46
C GLN A 75 13.82 6.09 -10.51
N ALA A 76 12.49 5.99 -10.61
CA ALA A 76 11.71 6.83 -11.51
C ALA A 76 11.74 8.32 -11.11
N GLN A 77 11.61 8.64 -9.81
CA GLN A 77 11.67 10.03 -9.32
C GLN A 77 12.98 10.76 -9.68
N TYR A 78 14.10 10.05 -9.69
CA TYR A 78 15.41 10.63 -10.03
C TYR A 78 15.84 10.37 -11.47
N SER A 79 15.01 9.70 -12.28
CA SER A 79 15.34 9.45 -13.68
C SER A 79 15.26 10.75 -14.50
N ALA A 80 16.31 11.04 -15.27
CA ALA A 80 16.37 12.23 -16.13
C ALA A 80 15.54 12.09 -17.41
N GLN A 81 15.08 10.89 -17.74
CA GLN A 81 14.28 10.62 -18.92
C GLN A 81 12.84 10.28 -18.53
N PRO A 82 11.83 10.88 -19.20
CA PRO A 82 10.46 10.51 -18.95
C PRO A 82 10.25 9.03 -19.32
N PRO A 83 9.53 8.27 -18.49
CA PRO A 83 9.26 6.87 -18.77
C PRO A 83 8.39 6.75 -20.04
N THR A 84 8.86 5.94 -20.99
CA THR A 84 8.13 5.67 -22.23
C THR A 84 7.19 4.47 -22.04
N PRO A 85 6.04 4.41 -22.74
CA PRO A 85 5.19 3.22 -22.73
C PRO A 85 5.98 1.97 -23.11
N GLY A 86 5.92 0.91 -22.29
CA GLY A 86 6.68 -0.32 -22.51
C GLY A 86 8.13 -0.33 -22.00
N SER A 87 8.62 0.76 -21.40
CA SER A 87 9.97 0.81 -20.82
C SER A 87 10.16 -0.05 -19.56
N GLY A 88 9.06 -0.53 -18.97
CA GLY A 88 9.09 -1.25 -17.68
C GLY A 88 9.44 -0.37 -16.48
N LEU A 89 9.59 0.95 -16.68
CA LEU A 89 9.83 1.91 -15.62
C LEU A 89 8.54 2.22 -14.87
N TYR A 90 8.68 2.48 -13.57
CA TYR A 90 7.56 2.86 -12.72
C TYR A 90 6.93 4.19 -13.15
N GLN A 91 5.60 4.24 -13.17
CA GLN A 91 4.79 5.45 -13.32
C GLN A 91 3.70 5.48 -12.24
N PRO A 92 3.55 6.57 -11.48
CA PRO A 92 2.48 6.71 -10.49
C PRO A 92 1.08 6.49 -11.06
N GLU A 93 0.85 6.94 -12.29
CA GLU A 93 -0.43 6.82 -13.00
C GLU A 93 -0.76 5.37 -13.31
N TRP A 94 0.23 4.56 -13.70
CA TRP A 94 0.04 3.13 -13.95
C TRP A 94 -0.23 2.36 -12.65
N GLN A 95 0.49 2.66 -11.57
CA GLN A 95 0.20 2.04 -10.28
C GLN A 95 -1.21 2.41 -9.80
N HIS A 96 -1.62 3.66 -10.00
CA HIS A 96 -2.97 4.13 -9.68
C HIS A 96 -4.05 3.36 -10.44
N GLU A 97 -3.90 3.24 -11.76
CA GLU A 97 -4.83 2.51 -12.63
C GLU A 97 -4.92 1.03 -12.21
N GLN A 98 -3.77 0.36 -12.05
CA GLN A 98 -3.70 -1.05 -11.64
C GLN A 98 -4.39 -1.30 -10.29
N ILE A 99 -4.16 -0.42 -9.31
CA ILE A 99 -4.81 -0.54 -8.00
C ILE A 99 -6.31 -0.32 -8.15
N CYS A 100 -6.75 0.72 -8.86
CA CYS A 100 -8.18 1.01 -9.01
C CYS A 100 -8.92 -0.11 -9.76
N GLU A 101 -8.37 -0.61 -10.86
CA GLU A 101 -8.91 -1.74 -11.62
C GLU A 101 -9.06 -2.98 -10.75
N TRP A 102 -8.01 -3.33 -10.00
CA TRP A 102 -8.07 -4.47 -9.10
C TRP A 102 -9.11 -4.28 -7.98
N LEU A 103 -9.19 -3.08 -7.39
CA LEU A 103 -10.14 -2.79 -6.32
C LEU A 103 -11.61 -2.88 -6.78
N ASP A 104 -11.89 -2.51 -8.03
CA ASP A 104 -13.25 -2.60 -8.60
C ASP A 104 -13.79 -4.04 -8.58
N THR A 105 -12.89 -5.03 -8.68
CA THR A 105 -13.28 -6.46 -8.65
C THR A 105 -13.65 -6.98 -7.26
N ILE A 106 -13.27 -6.28 -6.18
CA ILE A 106 -13.40 -6.78 -4.80
C ILE A 106 -14.19 -5.86 -3.86
N ILE A 107 -14.41 -4.59 -4.23
CA ILE A 107 -15.09 -3.62 -3.38
C ILE A 107 -16.55 -4.02 -3.15
N SER A 108 -17.03 -3.85 -1.91
CA SER A 108 -18.43 -4.09 -1.58
C SER A 108 -19.22 -2.79 -1.59
N VAL A 109 -19.75 -2.42 -2.76
CA VAL A 109 -20.53 -1.19 -2.97
C VAL A 109 -21.71 -1.02 -2.00
N PRO A 110 -22.49 -2.07 -1.64
CA PRO A 110 -23.58 -1.94 -0.67
C PRO A 110 -23.12 -1.46 0.72
N HIS A 111 -21.86 -1.75 1.09
CA HIS A 111 -21.29 -1.43 2.39
C HIS A 111 -20.41 -0.17 2.37
N VAL A 112 -20.27 0.49 1.21
CA VAL A 112 -19.69 1.85 1.14
C VAL A 112 -20.62 2.81 1.86
N ASN A 113 -20.03 3.81 2.54
CA ASN A 113 -20.77 4.87 3.21
C ASN A 113 -21.86 5.43 2.28
N PRO A 114 -23.15 5.42 2.70
CA PRO A 114 -24.26 5.84 1.85
C PRO A 114 -24.07 7.23 1.21
N THR A 115 -23.42 8.17 1.92
CA THR A 115 -23.17 9.53 1.43
C THR A 115 -22.15 9.61 0.28
N LEU A 116 -21.36 8.56 0.09
CA LEU A 116 -20.30 8.47 -0.92
C LEU A 116 -20.67 7.53 -2.07
N ARG A 117 -21.72 6.72 -1.93
CA ARG A 117 -22.02 5.61 -2.84
C ARG A 117 -22.16 6.04 -4.30
N ASP A 118 -22.80 7.16 -4.57
CA ASP A 118 -23.00 7.64 -5.95
C ASP A 118 -21.72 8.19 -6.61
N ARG A 119 -20.71 8.54 -5.80
CA ARG A 119 -19.43 9.12 -6.24
C ARG A 119 -18.24 8.27 -5.79
N TYR A 120 -18.47 7.01 -5.48
CA TYR A 120 -17.47 6.20 -4.79
C TYR A 120 -16.22 5.99 -5.65
N VAL A 121 -16.38 5.91 -6.97
CA VAL A 121 -15.28 5.78 -7.94
C VAL A 121 -14.34 6.99 -7.86
N ASP A 122 -14.89 8.21 -7.90
CA ASP A 122 -14.10 9.44 -7.80
C ASP A 122 -13.37 9.54 -6.46
N VAL A 123 -14.07 9.20 -5.37
CA VAL A 123 -13.49 9.25 -4.03
C VAL A 123 -12.42 8.17 -3.85
N LEU A 124 -12.67 6.96 -4.37
CA LEU A 124 -11.71 5.86 -4.35
C LEU A 124 -10.45 6.25 -5.12
N SER A 125 -10.61 6.73 -6.35
CA SER A 125 -9.52 7.18 -7.22
C SER A 125 -8.64 8.22 -6.51
N ARG A 126 -9.24 9.27 -5.94
CA ARG A 126 -8.50 10.30 -5.18
C ARG A 126 -7.83 9.73 -3.93
N SER A 127 -8.49 8.81 -3.23
CA SER A 127 -7.94 8.19 -2.02
C SER A 127 -6.73 7.31 -2.34
N VAL A 128 -6.76 6.56 -3.44
CA VAL A 128 -5.62 5.78 -3.94
C VAL A 128 -4.47 6.71 -4.31
N SER A 129 -4.74 7.81 -5.02
CA SER A 129 -3.72 8.83 -5.33
C SER A 129 -3.06 9.39 -4.07
N LEU A 130 -3.82 9.62 -2.99
CA LEU A 130 -3.26 10.09 -1.72
C LEU A 130 -2.27 9.09 -1.12
N VAL A 131 -2.58 7.79 -1.14
CA VAL A 131 -1.67 6.73 -0.65
C VAL A 131 -0.39 6.69 -1.49
N ILE A 132 -0.51 6.71 -2.82
CA ILE A 132 0.63 6.72 -3.74
C ILE A 132 1.49 7.97 -3.54
N ASN A 133 0.88 9.15 -3.45
CA ASN A 133 1.59 10.41 -3.23
C ASN A 133 2.28 10.44 -1.86
N GLY A 134 1.66 9.87 -0.83
CA GLY A 134 2.29 9.69 0.47
C GLY A 134 3.54 8.81 0.40
N ALA A 135 3.48 7.71 -0.35
CA ALA A 135 4.62 6.84 -0.61
C ALA A 135 5.75 7.53 -1.41
N LEU A 136 5.40 8.40 -2.36
CA LEU A 136 6.38 9.20 -3.12
C LEU A 136 6.99 10.33 -2.29
N ALA A 137 6.30 10.80 -1.26
CA ALA A 137 6.76 11.88 -0.37
C ALA A 137 7.63 11.41 0.81
N LEU A 138 8.00 10.12 0.85
CA LEU A 138 8.73 9.51 1.97
C LEU A 138 10.15 10.02 2.17
N GLU A 139 10.73 10.77 1.22
CA GLU A 139 12.03 11.41 1.38
C GLU A 139 12.13 12.27 2.64
N LYS A 140 10.99 12.80 3.11
CA LYS A 140 10.89 13.60 4.34
C LYS A 140 11.03 12.76 5.62
N CYS A 141 10.95 11.42 5.53
CA CYS A 141 11.02 10.49 6.66
C CYS A 141 12.45 10.00 6.98
N GLN A 142 13.46 10.84 6.77
CA GLN A 142 14.84 10.56 7.20
C GLN A 142 14.95 10.62 8.74
N PRO A 143 15.74 9.74 9.40
CA PRO A 143 16.73 8.81 8.83
C PRO A 143 16.21 7.39 8.57
N LEU A 144 14.90 7.13 8.68
CA LEU A 144 14.35 5.77 8.69
C LEU A 144 14.59 5.03 7.37
N LEU A 145 14.53 5.74 6.24
CA LEU A 145 14.71 5.17 4.90
C LEU A 145 16.01 4.36 4.73
N GLY A 146 17.09 4.74 5.39
CA GLY A 146 18.37 4.03 5.31
C GLY A 146 18.39 2.65 5.99
N LYS A 147 17.35 2.31 6.77
CA LYS A 147 17.22 1.02 7.47
C LYS A 147 16.20 0.09 6.82
N LEU A 148 15.41 0.60 5.88
CA LEU A 148 14.36 -0.15 5.19
C LEU A 148 14.97 -0.95 4.04
N ASP A 149 14.32 -2.05 3.67
CA ASP A 149 14.60 -2.71 2.40
C ASP A 149 13.73 -2.12 1.29
N PRO A 150 14.31 -1.32 0.38
CA PRO A 150 13.55 -0.67 -0.67
C PRO A 150 13.04 -1.65 -1.73
N GLU A 151 13.62 -2.85 -1.86
CA GLU A 151 13.18 -3.87 -2.82
C GLU A 151 11.94 -4.63 -2.35
N ARG A 152 11.58 -4.48 -1.07
CA ARG A 152 10.40 -5.13 -0.48
C ARG A 152 9.42 -4.13 0.12
N ALA A 153 9.80 -2.88 0.29
CA ALA A 153 8.88 -1.82 0.70
C ALA A 153 7.95 -1.43 -0.46
N GLY A 154 6.68 -1.17 -0.14
CA GLY A 154 5.67 -0.81 -1.14
C GLY A 154 4.27 -0.70 -0.55
N ILE A 155 3.30 -0.48 -1.43
CA ILE A 155 1.88 -0.44 -1.04
C ILE A 155 1.38 -1.87 -0.82
N CYS A 156 0.85 -2.12 0.37
CA CYS A 156 0.26 -3.38 0.79
C CYS A 156 -1.22 -3.24 1.07
N MET A 157 -1.91 -4.37 0.97
CA MET A 157 -3.31 -4.50 1.33
C MET A 157 -3.49 -5.66 2.31
N PHE A 158 -4.15 -5.40 3.43
CA PHE A 158 -4.47 -6.39 4.46
C PHE A 158 -5.97 -6.44 4.70
N ARG A 159 -6.56 -7.62 4.53
CA ARG A 159 -7.98 -7.82 4.83
C ARG A 159 -8.16 -8.18 6.29
N TYR A 160 -9.07 -7.49 6.96
CA TYR A 160 -9.41 -7.69 8.36
C TYR A 160 -10.91 -7.53 8.60
#